data_AF-A0A851H9W6-F1
#
_entry.id   AF-A0A851H9W6-F1
#
_cell.length_a   1.000
_cell.length_b   1.000
_cell.length_c   1.000
_cell.angle_alpha   90.00
_cell.angle_beta   90.00
_cell.angle_gamma   90.00
#
_symmetry.space_group_name_H-M   'P 1'
#
loop_
_entity.id
_entity.type
_entity.pdbx_description
1 polymer ?
#
loop_
_entity_poly.entity_id
_entity_poly.type
_entity_poly.pdbx_seq_one_letter_code
_entity_poly.pdbx_strand_id
1 'polypeptide(L)'
;MLKKTNVFQVANYIIEECHKKNINDLTNLKLQKLVYYARAHHLVLTKKQEKLVDYNFEAWDFGPVIPQLFQKIRQYVKPHKNITHTIPLTEKELTNEPLTPQQKTSIDHIIFKYGRKTGQVLSLLTHNESPWYDVWEPDKAYSESIITDEAIYQYYLKDPIL
;
A
#
# COMPACT_ATOMS: atom_id res chain seq x y z
N MET A 1 -12.65 -23.93 0.49
CA MET A 1 -12.70 -22.66 1.26
C MET A 1 -12.53 -21.51 0.28
N LEU A 2 -13.38 -20.48 0.37
CA LEU A 2 -13.17 -19.24 -0.38
C LEU A 2 -11.96 -18.52 0.19
N LYS A 3 -10.97 -18.21 -0.66
CA LYS A 3 -9.84 -17.38 -0.27
C LYS A 3 -10.26 -15.93 -0.44
N LYS A 4 -10.21 -15.18 0.66
CA LYS A 4 -10.53 -13.75 0.68
C LYS A 4 -9.54 -12.95 -0.15
N THR A 5 -9.99 -11.79 -0.61
CA THR A 5 -9.13 -10.81 -1.29
C THR A 5 -7.88 -10.51 -0.46
N ASN A 6 -6.71 -10.39 -1.10
CA ASN A 6 -5.44 -10.17 -0.41
C ASN A 6 -4.61 -9.01 -0.98
N VAL A 7 -3.52 -8.69 -0.27
CA VAL A 7 -2.63 -7.57 -0.63
C VAL A 7 -2.00 -7.71 -2.01
N PHE A 8 -1.76 -8.94 -2.49
CA PHE A 8 -1.13 -9.14 -3.80
C PHE A 8 -2.09 -8.80 -4.94
N GLN A 9 -3.39 -9.03 -4.78
CA GLN A 9 -4.39 -8.55 -5.75
C GLN A 9 -4.46 -7.03 -5.79
N VAL A 10 -4.42 -6.36 -4.62
CA VAL A 10 -4.35 -4.89 -4.56
C VAL A 10 -3.10 -4.38 -5.26
N ALA A 11 -1.95 -4.99 -5.00
CA ALA A 11 -0.68 -4.61 -5.62
C ALA A 11 -0.70 -4.80 -7.14
N ASN A 12 -1.18 -5.94 -7.64
CA ASN A 12 -1.28 -6.19 -9.08
C ASN A 12 -2.27 -5.25 -9.76
N TYR A 13 -3.41 -4.95 -9.12
CA TYR A 13 -4.35 -3.95 -9.63
C TYR A 13 -3.70 -2.56 -9.74
N ILE A 14 -2.92 -2.13 -8.73
CA ILE A 14 -2.15 -0.88 -8.79
C ILE A 14 -1.15 -0.88 -9.95
N ILE A 15 -0.42 -1.99 -10.14
CA ILE A 15 0.56 -2.13 -11.23
C ILE A 15 -0.13 -1.95 -12.59
N GLU A 16 -1.22 -2.68 -12.82
CA GLU A 16 -2.00 -2.62 -14.06
C GLU A 16 -2.55 -1.22 -14.34
N GLU A 17 -3.18 -0.60 -13.34
CA GLU A 17 -3.74 0.75 -13.49
C GLU A 17 -2.67 1.83 -13.69
N CYS A 18 -1.50 1.68 -13.05
CA CYS A 18 -0.36 2.56 -13.30
C CYS A 18 0.14 2.44 -14.74
N HIS A 19 0.28 1.21 -15.26
CA HIS A 19 0.71 1.00 -16.65
C HIS A 19 -0.30 1.55 -17.66
N LYS A 20 -1.60 1.30 -17.45
CA LYS A 20 -2.67 1.88 -18.28
C LYS A 20 -2.63 3.41 -18.34
N LYS A 21 -2.16 4.04 -17.26
CA LYS A 21 -2.03 5.51 -17.14
C LYS A 21 -0.63 6.03 -17.52
N ASN A 22 0.24 5.20 -18.10
CA ASN A 22 1.63 5.55 -18.45
C ASN A 22 2.44 6.07 -17.25
N ILE A 23 2.30 5.43 -16.09
CA ILE A 23 3.12 5.65 -14.90
C ILE A 23 4.18 4.56 -14.86
N ASN A 24 5.37 4.89 -15.38
CA ASN A 24 6.43 3.90 -15.67
C ASN A 24 7.56 3.87 -14.62
N ASP A 25 7.47 4.68 -13.56
CA ASP A 25 8.42 4.82 -12.46
C ASP A 25 7.98 4.06 -11.19
N LEU A 26 7.13 3.04 -11.34
CA LEU A 26 6.60 2.26 -10.22
C LEU A 26 7.69 1.35 -9.63
N THR A 27 8.31 1.77 -8.53
CA THR A 27 9.26 0.95 -7.75
C THR A 27 8.55 0.21 -6.61
N ASN A 28 9.22 -0.75 -5.96
CA ASN A 28 8.70 -1.40 -4.74
C ASN A 28 8.36 -0.36 -3.65
N LEU A 29 9.23 0.63 -3.43
CA LEU A 29 8.98 1.73 -2.49
C LEU A 29 7.69 2.48 -2.84
N LYS A 30 7.52 2.88 -4.10
CA LYS A 30 6.32 3.59 -4.56
C LYS A 30 5.06 2.74 -4.40
N LEU A 31 5.12 1.47 -4.78
CA LEU A 31 3.99 0.55 -4.66
C LEU A 31 3.54 0.37 -3.20
N GLN A 32 4.47 0.19 -2.26
CA GLN A 32 4.16 0.12 -0.82
C GLN A 32 3.39 1.36 -0.34
N LYS A 33 3.83 2.55 -0.79
CA LYS A 33 3.19 3.82 -0.42
C LYS A 33 1.80 3.97 -1.04
N LEU A 34 1.62 3.58 -2.31
CA LEU A 34 0.29 3.59 -2.93
C LEU A 34 -0.67 2.62 -2.23
N VAL A 35 -0.21 1.44 -1.82
CA VAL A 35 -1.04 0.50 -1.03
C VAL A 35 -1.38 1.08 0.34
N TYR A 36 -0.45 1.78 1.00
CA TYR A 36 -0.69 2.48 2.26
C TYR A 36 -1.75 3.57 2.13
N TYR A 37 -1.60 4.47 1.16
CA TYR A 37 -2.58 5.52 0.95
C TYR A 37 -3.95 4.96 0.51
N ALA A 38 -3.98 3.86 -0.27
CA ALA A 38 -5.24 3.18 -0.62
C ALA A 38 -5.94 2.61 0.63
N ARG A 39 -5.17 2.06 1.58
CA ARG A 39 -5.69 1.66 2.90
C ARG A 39 -6.28 2.84 3.64
N ALA A 40 -5.52 3.93 3.76
CA ALA A 40 -5.95 5.13 4.46
C ALA A 40 -7.26 5.70 3.90
N HIS A 41 -7.31 5.91 2.58
CA HIS A 41 -8.52 6.39 1.91
C HIS A 41 -9.71 5.45 2.13
N HIS A 42 -9.50 4.14 2.02
CA HIS A 42 -10.58 3.17 2.23
C HIS A 42 -11.13 3.18 3.66
N LEU A 43 -10.27 3.29 4.67
CA LEU A 43 -10.73 3.41 6.06
C LEU A 43 -11.57 4.67 6.28
N VAL A 44 -11.18 5.81 5.71
CA VAL A 44 -11.97 7.05 5.78
C VAL A 44 -13.29 6.90 5.04
N LEU A 45 -13.26 6.40 3.80
CA LEU A 45 -14.43 6.21 2.94
C LEU A 45 -15.48 5.29 3.59
N THR A 46 -15.05 4.23 4.27
CA THR A 46 -15.95 3.25 4.90
C THR A 46 -16.25 3.57 6.37
N LYS A 47 -15.75 4.70 6.90
CA LYS A 47 -15.82 5.03 8.34
C LYS A 47 -15.30 3.88 9.22
N LYS A 48 -14.22 3.24 8.77
CA LYS A 48 -13.56 2.10 9.42
C LYS A 48 -14.42 0.84 9.56
N GLN A 49 -15.56 0.76 8.85
CA GLN A 49 -16.41 -0.44 8.87
C GLN A 49 -15.77 -1.60 8.09
N GLU A 50 -14.97 -1.26 7.07
CA GLU A 50 -14.33 -2.25 6.20
C GLU A 50 -12.85 -1.93 5.98
N LYS A 51 -12.08 -3.01 5.92
CA LYS A 51 -10.65 -3.03 5.59
C LYS A 51 -10.48 -3.22 4.09
N LEU A 52 -9.53 -2.49 3.47
CA LEU A 52 -9.19 -2.69 2.06
C LEU A 52 -8.88 -4.17 1.77
N VAL A 53 -7.88 -4.75 2.44
CA VAL A 53 -7.67 -6.20 2.63
C VAL A 53 -6.99 -6.43 3.99
N ASP A 54 -6.87 -7.67 4.48
CA ASP A 54 -6.33 -7.93 5.82
C ASP A 54 -4.80 -8.15 5.81
N TYR A 55 -4.07 -7.16 6.32
CA TYR A 55 -2.61 -7.12 6.43
C TYR A 55 -2.23 -5.96 7.36
N ASN A 56 -1.03 -6.01 7.92
CA ASN A 56 -0.49 -4.94 8.75
C ASN A 56 0.62 -4.19 8.01
N PHE A 57 0.74 -2.91 8.34
CA PHE A 57 1.91 -2.11 8.01
C PHE A 57 2.85 -2.08 9.21
N GLU A 58 4.14 -2.12 8.91
CA GLU A 58 5.22 -1.85 9.85
C GLU A 58 5.86 -0.50 9.53
N ALA A 59 6.35 0.20 10.56
CA ALA A 59 7.07 1.45 10.39
C ALA A 59 8.56 1.21 10.10
N TRP A 60 8.93 1.16 8.82
CA TRP A 60 10.32 0.99 8.41
C TRP A 60 10.98 2.33 8.07
N ASP A 61 12.31 2.34 7.87
CA ASP A 61 13.10 3.55 7.56
C ASP A 61 12.57 4.40 6.41
N PHE A 62 11.97 3.77 5.40
CA PHE A 62 11.41 4.46 4.23
C PHE A 62 9.88 4.53 4.28
N GLY A 63 9.31 4.62 5.48
CA GLY A 63 7.87 4.77 5.72
C GLY A 63 7.14 3.43 5.94
N PRO A 64 5.80 3.42 5.89
CA PRO A 64 4.98 2.22 6.09
C PRO A 64 5.27 1.15 5.04
N VAL A 65 5.47 -0.10 5.47
CA VAL A 65 5.76 -1.25 4.61
C VAL A 65 4.92 -2.45 5.03
N ILE A 66 4.46 -3.23 4.06
CA ILE A 66 3.88 -4.56 4.27
C ILE A 66 4.99 -5.58 4.00
N PRO A 67 5.57 -6.24 5.02
CA PRO A 67 6.77 -7.06 4.87
C PRO A 67 6.60 -8.19 3.85
N GLN A 68 5.47 -8.91 3.91
CA GLN A 68 5.15 -9.99 2.98
C GLN A 68 5.09 -9.51 1.52
N LEU A 69 4.53 -8.33 1.26
CA LEU A 69 4.48 -7.75 -0.08
C LEU A 69 5.88 -7.31 -0.53
N PHE A 70 6.65 -6.69 0.37
CA PHE A 70 8.01 -6.24 0.08
C PHE A 70 8.91 -7.41 -0.31
N GLN A 71 8.89 -8.48 0.49
CA GLN A 71 9.66 -9.70 0.26
C GLN A 71 9.24 -10.36 -1.07
N LYS A 72 7.93 -10.46 -1.35
CA LYS A 72 7.43 -11.00 -2.60
C LYS A 72 7.94 -10.22 -3.80
N ILE A 73 7.83 -8.88 -3.80
CA ILE A 73 8.30 -8.06 -4.93
C ILE A 73 9.82 -8.21 -5.12
N ARG A 74 10.60 -8.28 -4.03
CA ARG A 74 12.06 -8.44 -4.10
C ARG A 74 12.52 -9.73 -4.77
N GLN A 75 11.69 -10.75 -4.84
CA GLN A 75 12.00 -11.99 -5.58
C GLN A 75 12.03 -11.76 -7.10
N TYR A 76 11.28 -10.78 -7.60
CA TYR A 76 11.11 -10.53 -9.04
C TYR A 76 11.76 -9.23 -9.51
N VAL A 77 11.87 -8.23 -8.64
CA VAL A 77 12.33 -6.89 -8.98
C VAL A 77 13.44 -6.47 -8.03
N LYS A 78 14.62 -6.14 -8.60
CA LYS A 78 15.75 -5.63 -7.83
C LYS A 78 15.37 -4.33 -7.10
N PRO A 79 15.97 -4.05 -5.93
CA PRO A 79 15.82 -2.75 -5.28
C PRO A 79 16.06 -1.60 -6.25
N HIS A 80 15.23 -0.55 -6.19
CA HIS A 80 15.28 0.65 -7.04
C HIS A 80 15.02 0.43 -8.55
N LYS A 81 14.62 -0.77 -8.98
CA LYS A 81 14.13 -0.99 -10.35
C LYS A 81 12.62 -0.82 -10.44
N ASN A 82 12.17 -0.41 -11.62
CA ASN A 82 10.75 -0.27 -11.92
C ASN A 82 10.13 -1.65 -12.11
N ILE A 83 8.91 -1.80 -11.63
CA ILE A 83 8.03 -2.95 -11.80
C ILE A 83 7.38 -2.80 -13.18
N THR A 84 7.76 -3.68 -14.11
CA THR A 84 7.29 -3.64 -15.50
C THR A 84 6.15 -4.60 -15.78
N HIS A 85 5.88 -5.55 -14.88
CA HIS A 85 4.81 -6.54 -14.99
C HIS A 85 4.20 -6.82 -13.63
N THR A 86 2.99 -7.38 -13.63
CA THR A 86 2.33 -7.91 -12.43
C THR A 86 3.18 -8.99 -11.76
N ILE A 87 3.09 -9.09 -10.44
CA ILE A 87 3.82 -10.07 -9.65
C ILE A 87 3.13 -11.44 -9.75
N PRO A 88 3.85 -12.52 -10.11
CA PRO A 88 3.28 -13.86 -10.18
C PRO A 88 2.74 -14.35 -8.83
N LEU A 89 1.52 -14.89 -8.84
CA LEU A 89 0.87 -15.45 -7.66
C LEU A 89 0.96 -16.98 -7.67
N THR A 90 1.29 -17.56 -6.52
CA THR A 90 1.19 -19.00 -6.27
C THR A 90 -0.27 -19.40 -6.10
N GLU A 91 -0.56 -20.70 -6.19
CA GLU A 91 -1.91 -21.23 -5.93
C GLU A 91 -2.44 -20.81 -4.55
N LYS A 92 -1.57 -20.70 -3.54
CA LYS A 92 -1.95 -20.25 -2.18
C LYS A 92 -2.34 -18.77 -2.13
N GLU A 93 -1.71 -17.94 -2.96
CA GLU A 93 -1.96 -16.49 -3.05
C GLU A 93 -3.11 -16.14 -4.00
N LEU A 94 -3.48 -17.03 -4.92
CA LEU A 94 -4.66 -16.85 -5.77
C LEU A 94 -5.93 -16.88 -4.92
N THR A 95 -6.87 -15.99 -5.25
CA THR A 95 -8.16 -15.87 -4.58
C THR A 95 -9.29 -15.96 -5.61
N ASN A 96 -10.45 -16.43 -5.15
CA ASN A 96 -11.66 -16.50 -5.99
C ASN A 96 -12.56 -15.28 -5.80
N GLU A 97 -12.17 -14.35 -4.92
CA GLU A 97 -12.90 -13.12 -4.64
C GLU A 97 -12.20 -11.95 -5.36
N PRO A 98 -12.88 -11.29 -6.32
CA PRO A 98 -12.33 -10.10 -6.94
C PRO A 98 -12.38 -8.91 -5.98
N LEU A 99 -11.54 -7.90 -6.24
CA LEU A 99 -11.66 -6.59 -5.59
C LEU A 99 -13.06 -6.02 -5.82
N THR A 100 -13.73 -5.61 -4.75
CA THR A 100 -15.05 -4.98 -4.78
C THR A 100 -14.97 -3.60 -5.47
N PRO A 101 -16.09 -3.07 -6.00
CA PRO A 101 -16.12 -1.74 -6.58
C PRO A 101 -15.63 -0.64 -5.63
N GLN A 102 -15.94 -0.75 -4.34
CA GLN A 102 -15.52 0.23 -3.32
C GLN A 102 -14.01 0.15 -3.03
N GLN A 103 -13.44 -1.06 -3.02
CA GLN A 103 -11.98 -1.24 -2.90
C GLN A 103 -11.27 -0.62 -4.11
N LYS A 104 -11.75 -0.88 -5.33
CA LYS A 104 -11.21 -0.29 -6.56
C LYS A 104 -11.32 1.24 -6.55
N THR A 105 -12.46 1.79 -6.13
CA THR A 105 -12.67 3.24 -5.99
C THR A 105 -11.59 3.88 -5.12
N SER A 106 -11.27 3.28 -3.97
CA SER A 106 -10.18 3.79 -3.12
C SER A 106 -8.81 3.71 -3.78
N ILE A 107 -8.52 2.62 -4.49
CA ILE A 107 -7.23 2.44 -5.16
C ILE A 107 -7.09 3.43 -6.32
N ASP A 108 -8.12 3.54 -7.17
CA ASP A 108 -8.12 4.42 -8.34
C ASP A 108 -7.98 5.89 -7.94
N HIS A 109 -8.65 6.30 -6.86
CA HIS A 109 -8.51 7.63 -6.28
C HIS A 109 -7.05 7.94 -5.89
N ILE A 110 -6.40 7.00 -5.21
CA ILE A 110 -5.00 7.17 -4.79
C ILE A 110 -4.02 7.14 -5.96
N ILE A 111 -4.26 6.32 -6.98
CA ILE A 111 -3.46 6.35 -8.20
C ILE A 111 -3.63 7.70 -8.91
N PHE A 112 -4.84 8.24 -8.97
CA PHE A 112 -5.09 9.56 -9.53
C PHE A 112 -4.32 10.66 -8.78
N LYS A 113 -4.40 10.68 -7.46
CA LYS A 113 -3.77 11.71 -6.62
C LYS A 113 -2.26 11.60 -6.51
N TYR A 114 -1.75 10.39 -6.34
CA TYR A 114 -0.37 10.12 -5.95
C TYR A 114 0.44 9.31 -6.96
N GLY A 115 -0.20 8.73 -7.97
CA GLY A 115 0.47 7.89 -8.97
C GLY A 115 1.57 8.62 -9.76
N ARG A 116 1.51 9.94 -9.90
CA ARG A 116 2.57 10.74 -10.55
C ARG A 116 3.71 11.18 -9.62
N LYS A 117 3.59 10.96 -8.30
CA LYS A 117 4.67 11.25 -7.34
C LYS A 117 5.69 10.12 -7.35
N THR A 118 6.96 10.43 -7.10
CA THR A 118 8.01 9.40 -6.97
C THR A 118 7.88 8.67 -5.63
N GLY A 119 8.49 7.49 -5.52
CA GLY A 119 8.54 6.75 -4.25
C GLY A 119 9.21 7.55 -3.13
N GLN A 120 10.23 8.34 -3.44
CA GLN A 120 10.91 9.21 -2.47
C GLN A 120 9.99 10.31 -1.95
N VAL A 121 9.24 10.98 -2.83
CA VAL A 121 8.27 12.01 -2.42
C VAL A 121 7.22 11.41 -1.49
N LEU A 122 6.67 10.24 -1.84
CA LEU A 122 5.69 9.56 -0.98
C LEU A 122 6.28 9.11 0.36
N SER A 123 7.55 8.67 0.38
CA SER A 123 8.24 8.36 1.64
C SER A 123 8.36 9.57 2.54
N LEU A 124 8.78 10.72 1.99
CA LEU A 124 8.89 11.98 2.73
C LEU A 124 7.55 12.44 3.30
N LEU A 125 6.46 12.26 2.56
CA LEU A 125 5.12 12.54 3.08
C LEU A 125 4.84 11.66 4.29
N THR A 126 4.96 10.34 4.16
CA THR A 126 4.69 9.41 5.28
C THR A 126 5.58 9.63 6.50
N HIS A 127 6.79 10.15 6.34
CA HIS A 127 7.68 10.50 7.46
C HIS A 127 7.18 11.66 8.31
N ASN A 128 6.34 12.54 7.74
CA ASN A 128 5.73 13.67 8.42
C ASN A 128 4.32 13.36 8.94
N GLU A 129 3.86 12.11 8.82
CA GLU A 129 2.52 11.69 9.22
C GLU A 129 2.59 10.87 10.52
N SER A 130 1.75 11.24 11.50
CA SER A 130 1.80 10.63 12.84
C SER A 130 1.63 9.10 12.88
N PRO A 131 0.85 8.44 11.99
CA PRO A 131 0.71 6.98 12.04
C PRO A 131 2.03 6.22 11.88
N TRP A 132 2.97 6.76 11.08
CA TRP A 132 4.31 6.19 10.97
C TRP A 132 5.24 6.74 12.06
N TYR A 133 5.24 8.06 12.25
CA TYR A 133 6.17 8.74 13.15
C TYR A 133 6.05 8.27 14.61
N ASP A 134 4.82 8.08 15.10
CA ASP A 134 4.56 7.78 16.51
C ASP A 134 5.03 6.38 16.93
N VAL A 135 5.23 5.47 15.98
CA VAL A 135 5.62 4.07 16.25
C VAL A 135 6.96 3.67 15.64
N TRP A 136 7.57 4.53 14.82
CA TRP A 136 8.87 4.25 14.23
C TRP A 136 9.98 4.22 15.29
N GLU A 137 10.79 3.16 15.26
CA GLU A 137 11.92 2.98 16.17
C GLU A 137 13.24 3.17 15.39
N PRO A 138 13.97 4.28 15.57
CA PRO A 138 15.15 4.60 14.75
C PRO A 138 16.30 3.59 14.89
N ASP A 139 16.37 2.86 16.00
CA ASP A 139 17.38 1.83 16.23
C ASP A 139 17.06 0.51 15.51
N LYS A 140 15.91 0.41 14.83
CA LYS A 140 15.44 -0.78 14.11
C LYS A 140 14.99 -0.45 12.69
N ALA A 141 15.90 -0.60 11.73
CA ALA A 141 15.63 -0.41 10.31
C ALA A 141 14.42 -1.21 9.77
N TYR A 142 14.21 -2.39 10.37
CA TYR A 142 13.02 -3.23 10.19
C TYR A 142 12.39 -3.41 11.57
N SER A 143 11.23 -2.79 11.78
CA SER A 143 10.54 -2.83 13.07
C SER A 143 9.39 -3.83 13.03
N GLU A 144 9.13 -4.52 14.14
CA GLU A 144 7.81 -5.14 14.40
C GLU A 144 6.77 -4.11 14.85
N SER A 145 7.09 -2.80 14.77
CA SER A 145 6.21 -1.70 15.15
C SER A 145 5.05 -1.58 14.18
N ILE A 146 3.91 -2.09 14.60
CA ILE A 146 2.68 -2.11 13.82
C ILE A 146 2.04 -0.72 13.77
N ILE A 147 1.80 -0.23 12.56
CA ILE A 147 0.98 0.95 12.31
C ILE A 147 -0.48 0.50 12.29
N THR A 148 -1.25 0.92 13.30
CA THR A 148 -2.64 0.46 13.47
C THR A 148 -3.61 1.14 12.51
N ASP A 149 -4.68 0.42 12.13
CA ASP A 149 -5.79 1.00 11.36
C ASP A 149 -6.45 2.18 12.09
N GLU A 150 -6.46 2.17 13.42
CA GLU A 150 -6.99 3.29 14.21
C GLU A 150 -6.11 4.53 14.05
N ALA A 151 -4.79 4.41 14.16
CA ALA A 151 -3.89 5.54 13.97
C ALA A 151 -4.02 6.13 12.56
N ILE A 152 -4.04 5.27 11.53
CA ILE A 152 -4.26 5.68 10.13
C ILE A 152 -5.61 6.41 10.01
N TYR A 153 -6.70 5.81 10.49
CA TYR A 153 -8.03 6.39 10.37
C TYR A 153 -8.13 7.74 11.07
N GLN A 154 -7.66 7.87 12.31
CA GLN A 154 -7.73 9.11 13.08
C GLN A 154 -6.92 10.26 12.47
N TYR A 155 -5.76 9.94 11.89
CA TYR A 155 -4.94 10.94 11.20
C TYR A 155 -5.68 11.47 9.96
N TYR A 156 -6.10 10.57 9.06
CA TYR A 156 -6.72 10.94 7.79
C TYR A 156 -8.20 11.35 7.90
N LEU A 157 -8.82 11.18 9.07
CA LEU A 157 -10.11 11.81 9.36
C LEU A 157 -9.97 13.33 9.52
N LYS A 158 -8.80 13.81 9.99
CA LYS A 158 -8.49 15.23 10.22
C LYS A 158 -7.83 15.90 9.02
N ASP A 159 -7.01 15.14 8.28
CA ASP A 159 -6.39 15.57 7.03
C ASP A 159 -6.83 14.63 5.90
N PRO A 160 -8.04 14.83 5.34
CA PRO A 160 -8.60 13.86 4.43
C PRO A 160 -7.80 13.84 3.13
N ILE A 161 -7.44 12.64 2.70
CA ILE A 161 -6.90 12.41 1.37
C ILE A 161 -8.07 12.58 0.37
N LEU A 162 -8.42 13.83 0.03
CA LEU A 162 -9.38 14.19 -1.03
C LEU A 162 -8.73 14.26 -2.42
#